data_AF-A0A7S0A408-F1
#
_entry.id   AF-A0A7S0A408-F1
#
_cell.length_a   1.000
_cell.length_b   1.000
_cell.length_c   1.000
_cell.angle_alpha   90.00
_cell.angle_beta   90.00
_cell.angle_gamma   90.00
#
_symmetry.space_group_name_H-M   'P 1'
#
loop_
_entity.id
_entity.type
_entity.pdbx_description
1 polymer ?
#
loop_
_entity_poly.entity_id
_entity_poly.type
_entity_poly.pdbx_seq_one_letter_code
_entity_poly.pdbx_strand_id
1 'polypeptide(L)'
;EGRIHIHNSTIVGNTAGNRGGGISSRSRLTLKEVRLRGNRARDGGGIWSTGQLNAESVVVYGNHGRRDGGGIFSHGLLAIRKGLIANNRALEHGGGIAIRPFWGMGPPHHQHTELRDLVVKGNLAAEGGGIHATASALFLSDIVLAN
;
A
#
# COMPACT_ATOMS: atom_id res chain seq x y z
N GLU A 1 4.89 3.14 -22.56
CA GLU A 1 4.66 2.82 -21.12
C GLU A 1 3.18 2.56 -20.88
N GLY A 2 2.84 1.54 -20.09
CA GLY A 2 1.45 1.19 -19.78
C GLY A 2 0.92 1.93 -18.55
N ARG A 3 -0.39 2.18 -18.50
CA ARG A 3 -1.09 2.76 -17.33
C ARG A 3 -2.24 1.84 -16.97
N ILE A 4 -2.36 1.48 -15.69
CA ILE A 4 -3.48 0.68 -15.19
C ILE A 4 -4.44 1.61 -14.44
N HIS A 5 -5.70 1.62 -14.84
CA HIS A 5 -6.77 2.37 -14.18
C HIS A 5 -7.83 1.40 -13.69
N ILE A 6 -8.13 1.44 -12.39
CA ILE A 6 -9.20 0.65 -11.80
C ILE A 6 -10.16 1.62 -11.12
N HIS A 7 -11.44 1.53 -11.47
CA HIS A 7 -12.49 2.39 -10.95
C HIS A 7 -13.65 1.55 -10.44
N ASN A 8 -14.25 1.96 -9.31
CA ASN A 8 -15.48 1.37 -8.75
C ASN A 8 -15.46 -0.17 -8.74
N SER A 9 -14.43 -0.76 -8.15
CA SER A 9 -14.18 -2.20 -8.22
C SER A 9 -13.84 -2.79 -6.85
N THR A 10 -14.12 -4.09 -6.70
CA THR A 10 -13.75 -4.87 -5.51
C THR A 10 -12.79 -5.98 -5.91
N ILE A 11 -11.65 -6.06 -5.22
CA ILE A 11 -10.61 -7.06 -5.42
C ILE A 11 -10.51 -7.85 -4.12
N VAL A 12 -10.97 -9.11 -4.13
CA VAL A 12 -11.21 -9.86 -2.90
C VAL A 12 -10.72 -11.31 -2.98
N GLY A 13 -10.11 -11.78 -1.90
CA GLY A 13 -9.80 -13.20 -1.71
C GLY A 13 -8.71 -13.76 -2.63
N ASN A 14 -7.93 -12.91 -3.29
CA ASN A 14 -6.89 -13.35 -4.21
C ASN A 14 -5.61 -13.71 -3.43
N THR A 15 -4.87 -14.71 -3.95
CA THR A 15 -3.62 -15.17 -3.32
C THR A 15 -2.51 -15.27 -4.36
N ALA A 16 -1.37 -14.66 -4.04
CA ALA A 16 -0.14 -14.77 -4.81
C ALA A 16 0.99 -15.34 -3.94
N GLY A 17 1.90 -16.11 -4.54
CA GLY A 17 3.06 -16.65 -3.81
C GLY A 17 4.09 -15.58 -3.41
N ASN A 18 4.17 -14.48 -4.17
CA ASN A 18 5.23 -13.48 -4.01
C ASN A 18 4.69 -12.06 -3.79
N ARG A 19 4.10 -11.41 -4.79
CA ARG A 19 3.82 -9.97 -4.74
C ARG A 19 2.38 -9.67 -5.10
N GLY A 20 1.75 -8.79 -4.33
CA GLY A 20 0.48 -8.17 -4.71
C GLY A 20 -0.64 -9.18 -4.79
N GLY A 21 -1.18 -9.58 -3.64
CA GLY A 21 -2.21 -10.62 -3.58
C GLY A 21 -3.43 -10.28 -4.42
N GLY A 22 -3.83 -9.01 -4.41
CA GLY A 22 -4.86 -8.46 -5.30
C GLY A 22 -4.27 -7.81 -6.55
N ILE A 23 -3.28 -6.91 -6.39
CA ILE A 23 -2.66 -6.18 -7.51
C ILE A 23 -1.14 -6.17 -7.38
N SER A 24 -0.45 -6.54 -8.46
CA SER A 24 0.98 -6.30 -8.62
C SER A 24 1.22 -5.40 -9.84
N SER A 25 1.77 -4.21 -9.65
CA SER A 25 2.09 -3.28 -10.74
C SER A 25 3.54 -2.81 -10.72
N ARG A 26 4.18 -2.81 -11.89
CA ARG A 26 5.48 -2.14 -12.11
C ARG A 26 5.35 -0.80 -12.83
N SER A 27 4.17 -0.50 -13.34
CA SER A 27 3.86 0.75 -14.05
C SER A 27 2.94 1.62 -13.19
N ARG A 28 2.59 2.81 -13.68
CA ARG A 28 1.66 3.71 -12.99
C ARG A 28 0.31 3.04 -12.78
N LEU A 29 -0.12 2.98 -11.53
CA LEU A 29 -1.39 2.40 -11.08
C LEU A 29 -2.25 3.51 -10.50
N THR A 30 -3.45 3.69 -11.06
CA THR A 30 -4.45 4.64 -10.56
C THR A 30 -5.67 3.87 -10.07
N LEU A 31 -6.03 4.06 -8.81
CA LEU A 31 -7.20 3.46 -8.17
C LEU A 31 -8.18 4.56 -7.76
N LYS A 32 -9.45 4.40 -8.12
CA LYS A 32 -10.52 5.29 -7.67
C LYS A 32 -11.72 4.46 -7.20
N GLU A 33 -12.19 4.69 -5.97
CA GLU A 33 -13.36 3.97 -5.43
C GLU A 33 -13.15 2.45 -5.43
N VAL A 34 -11.95 2.01 -5.05
CA VAL A 34 -11.56 0.59 -5.06
C VAL A 34 -11.55 0.03 -3.64
N ARG A 35 -12.08 -1.18 -3.48
CA ARG A 35 -11.99 -1.97 -2.24
C ARG A 35 -11.07 -3.17 -2.45
N LEU A 36 -10.04 -3.30 -1.62
CA LEU A 36 -9.16 -4.47 -1.58
C LEU A 36 -9.31 -5.20 -0.26
N ARG A 37 -9.79 -6.44 -0.29
CA ARG A 37 -10.11 -7.20 0.93
C ARG A 37 -9.62 -8.64 0.91
N GLY A 38 -9.05 -9.09 2.03
CA GLY A 38 -8.79 -10.53 2.22
C GLY A 38 -7.79 -11.12 1.22
N ASN A 39 -6.97 -10.27 0.58
CA ASN A 39 -5.96 -10.71 -0.36
C ASN A 39 -4.65 -11.06 0.37
N ARG A 40 -3.88 -11.98 -0.20
CA ARG A 40 -2.69 -12.56 0.44
C ARG A 40 -1.50 -12.64 -0.50
N ALA A 41 -0.33 -12.19 -0.04
CA ALA A 41 0.94 -12.36 -0.75
C ALA A 41 2.13 -12.38 0.22
N ARG A 42 3.36 -12.58 -0.27
CA ARG A 42 4.57 -12.41 0.55
C ARG A 42 4.76 -10.93 0.88
N ASP A 43 4.74 -10.07 -0.14
CA ASP A 43 4.81 -8.62 0.01
C ASP A 43 3.56 -7.98 -0.60
N GLY A 44 2.95 -7.03 0.11
CA GLY A 44 1.77 -6.31 -0.38
C GLY A 44 0.56 -7.22 -0.46
N GLY A 45 -0.02 -7.58 0.70
CA GLY A 45 -1.16 -8.51 0.75
C GLY A 45 -2.30 -8.09 -0.17
N GLY A 46 -2.64 -6.79 -0.17
CA GLY A 46 -3.54 -6.18 -1.15
C GLY A 46 -2.79 -5.76 -2.41
N ILE A 47 -1.86 -4.81 -2.27
CA ILE A 47 -1.17 -4.17 -3.38
C ILE A 47 0.34 -4.26 -3.19
N TRP A 48 1.04 -4.64 -4.26
CA TRP A 48 2.47 -4.41 -4.41
C TRP A 48 2.72 -3.51 -5.62
N SER A 49 3.46 -2.42 -5.43
CA SER A 49 3.80 -1.48 -6.52
C SER A 49 5.26 -1.07 -6.50
N THR A 50 5.93 -1.11 -7.66
CA THR A 50 7.21 -0.39 -7.89
C THR A 50 7.04 0.88 -8.71
N GLY A 51 5.93 1.01 -9.44
CA GLY A 51 5.56 2.25 -10.12
C GLY A 51 4.82 3.21 -9.18
N GLN A 52 4.50 4.40 -9.69
CA GLN A 52 3.66 5.35 -8.96
C GLN A 52 2.26 4.77 -8.73
N LEU A 53 1.85 4.71 -7.46
CA LEU A 53 0.51 4.35 -7.02
C LEU A 53 -0.25 5.60 -6.59
N ASN A 54 -1.27 5.98 -7.36
CA ASN A 54 -2.21 7.03 -6.98
C ASN A 54 -3.55 6.38 -6.61
N ALA A 55 -4.02 6.61 -5.40
CA ALA A 55 -5.26 6.04 -4.90
C ALA A 55 -6.18 7.14 -4.33
N GLU A 56 -7.44 7.10 -4.74
CA GLU A 56 -8.48 8.00 -4.23
C GLU A 56 -9.71 7.21 -3.77
N SER A 57 -10.22 7.54 -2.59
CA SER A 57 -11.44 6.93 -2.04
C SER A 57 -11.32 5.41 -1.96
N VAL A 58 -10.22 4.91 -1.40
CA VAL A 58 -9.90 3.47 -1.32
C VAL A 58 -10.14 2.88 0.05
N VAL A 59 -10.50 1.60 0.07
CA VAL A 59 -10.59 0.80 1.30
C VAL A 59 -9.70 -0.43 1.16
N VAL A 60 -8.65 -0.52 1.98
CA VAL A 60 -7.72 -1.66 2.03
C VAL A 60 -7.88 -2.32 3.38
N TYR A 61 -8.57 -3.47 3.41
CA TYR A 61 -9.02 -4.09 4.65
C TYR A 61 -8.72 -5.58 4.75
N GLY A 62 -8.21 -6.05 5.88
CA GLY A 62 -8.12 -7.50 6.14
C GLY A 62 -7.17 -8.24 5.20
N ASN A 63 -6.18 -7.55 4.61
CA ASN A 63 -5.20 -8.18 3.73
C ASN A 63 -3.98 -8.66 4.54
N HIS A 64 -3.26 -9.65 3.99
CA HIS A 64 -2.13 -10.28 4.67
C HIS A 64 -0.88 -10.35 3.78
N GLY A 65 0.16 -9.63 4.20
CA GLY A 65 1.52 -9.77 3.70
C GLY A 65 2.29 -10.73 4.61
N ARG A 66 2.88 -11.80 4.08
CA ARG A 66 3.67 -12.72 4.92
C ARG A 66 4.98 -12.09 5.40
N ARG A 67 5.43 -11.00 4.78
CA ARG A 67 6.65 -10.30 5.17
C ARG A 67 6.37 -8.83 5.41
N ASP A 68 6.05 -8.09 4.36
CA ASP A 68 5.91 -6.63 4.42
C ASP A 68 4.63 -6.14 3.76
N GLY A 69 4.07 -5.04 4.28
CA GLY A 69 2.94 -4.35 3.68
C GLY A 69 1.69 -5.24 3.71
N GLY A 70 1.05 -5.35 4.87
CA GLY A 70 -0.13 -6.20 5.01
C GLY A 70 -1.23 -5.78 4.04
N GLY A 71 -1.47 -4.48 3.95
CA GLY A 71 -2.35 -3.88 2.94
C GLY A 71 -1.58 -3.53 1.67
N ILE A 72 -0.62 -2.61 1.80
CA ILE A 72 0.10 -2.00 0.68
C ILE A 72 1.60 -2.12 0.92
N PHE A 73 2.32 -2.60 -0.07
CA PHE A 73 3.77 -2.48 -0.17
C PHE A 73 4.12 -1.61 -1.38
N SER A 74 4.83 -0.51 -1.15
CA SER A 74 5.31 0.37 -2.21
C SER A 74 6.83 0.50 -2.21
N HIS A 75 7.43 0.26 -3.37
CA HIS A 75 8.81 0.64 -3.67
C HIS A 75 8.92 2.03 -4.32
N GLY A 76 7.81 2.55 -4.84
CA GLY A 76 7.74 3.79 -5.58
C GLY A 76 6.90 4.86 -4.87
N LEU A 77 6.61 5.94 -5.59
CA LEU A 77 5.73 7.03 -5.16
C LEU A 77 4.35 6.49 -4.75
N LEU A 78 3.92 6.82 -3.53
CA LEU A 78 2.61 6.50 -3.02
C LEU A 78 1.85 7.79 -2.72
N ALA A 79 0.72 7.99 -3.40
CA ALA A 79 -0.20 9.07 -3.10
C ALA A 79 -1.56 8.46 -2.79
N ILE A 80 -2.04 8.62 -1.55
CA ILE A 80 -3.39 8.17 -1.16
C ILE A 80 -4.15 9.36 -0.62
N ARG A 81 -5.31 9.63 -1.20
CA ARG A 81 -6.25 10.64 -0.72
C ARG A 81 -7.59 10.00 -0.42
N LYS A 82 -8.12 10.23 0.77
CA LYS A 82 -9.43 9.71 1.23
C LYS A 82 -9.46 8.20 1.27
N GLY A 83 -9.50 7.63 2.46
CA GLY A 83 -9.67 6.18 2.54
C GLY A 83 -9.54 5.58 3.91
N LEU A 84 -9.55 4.25 3.91
CA LEU A 84 -9.39 3.43 5.09
C LEU A 84 -8.38 2.32 4.81
N ILE A 85 -7.34 2.22 5.66
CA ILE A 85 -6.41 1.11 5.68
C ILE A 85 -6.52 0.45 7.05
N ALA A 86 -7.20 -0.69 7.12
CA ALA A 86 -7.52 -1.27 8.41
C ALA A 86 -7.43 -2.80 8.49
N ASN A 87 -7.10 -3.29 9.68
CA ASN A 87 -7.05 -4.72 9.98
C ASN A 87 -6.16 -5.51 9.02
N ASN A 88 -5.13 -4.89 8.47
CA ASN A 88 -4.16 -5.56 7.63
C ASN A 88 -2.99 -6.07 8.50
N ARG A 89 -2.38 -7.19 8.09
CA ARG A 89 -1.33 -7.85 8.85
C ARG A 89 -0.09 -8.09 7.99
N ALA A 90 1.06 -7.63 8.47
CA ALA A 90 2.39 -8.06 8.03
C ALA A 90 3.08 -8.83 9.17
N LEU A 91 4.09 -9.65 8.85
CA LEU A 91 4.92 -10.26 9.91
C LEU A 91 6.03 -9.30 10.34
N GLU A 92 6.71 -8.67 9.40
CA GLU A 92 7.87 -7.85 9.68
C GLU A 92 7.50 -6.36 9.72
N HIS A 93 7.14 -5.74 8.58
CA HIS A 93 7.01 -4.28 8.52
C HIS A 93 5.72 -3.80 7.87
N GLY A 94 5.14 -2.73 8.43
CA GLY A 94 4.05 -1.98 7.79
C GLY A 94 2.78 -2.81 7.69
N GLY A 95 2.07 -3.01 8.81
CA GLY A 95 0.86 -3.82 8.82
C GLY A 95 -0.18 -3.28 7.85
N GLY A 96 -0.37 -1.96 7.82
CA GLY A 96 -1.16 -1.28 6.81
C GLY A 96 -0.35 -1.00 5.55
N ILE A 97 0.66 -0.14 5.68
CA ILE A 97 1.50 0.33 4.57
C ILE A 97 2.99 0.10 4.91
N ALA A 98 3.73 -0.52 4.01
CA ALA A 98 5.18 -0.55 4.01
C ALA A 98 5.75 0.21 2.80
N ILE A 99 6.69 1.13 3.04
CA ILE A 99 7.35 1.95 2.03
C ILE A 99 8.85 1.72 2.13
N ARG A 100 9.47 1.26 1.04
CA ARG A 100 10.92 1.07 0.96
C ARG A 100 11.51 1.63 -0.32
N PRO A 101 12.71 2.23 -0.29
CA PRO A 101 13.36 2.70 -1.51
C PRO A 101 13.58 1.56 -2.50
N PHE A 102 13.53 1.88 -3.79
CA PHE A 102 14.05 1.01 -4.83
C PHE A 102 15.52 1.37 -5.10
N TRP A 103 16.45 0.59 -4.56
CA TRP A 103 17.90 0.84 -4.65
C TRP A 103 18.50 0.62 -6.07
N GLY A 104 17.68 0.29 -7.09
CA GLY A 104 18.13 -0.07 -8.43
C GLY A 104 17.93 0.99 -9.52
N MET A 105 17.40 2.18 -9.21
CA MET A 105 17.10 3.22 -10.21
C MET A 105 17.61 4.61 -9.78
N GLY A 106 18.93 4.81 -9.75
CA GLY A 106 19.58 6.14 -9.70
C GLY A 106 19.10 7.13 -8.61
N PRO A 107 19.56 8.39 -8.63
CA PRO A 107 19.16 9.42 -7.66
C PRO A 107 17.66 9.77 -7.77
N PRO A 108 17.04 10.35 -6.72
CA PRO A 108 15.60 10.28 -6.52
C PRO A 108 14.83 11.23 -7.44
N HIS A 109 13.92 10.67 -8.26
CA HIS A 109 12.83 11.43 -8.86
C HIS A 109 11.84 11.86 -7.76
N HIS A 110 12.07 13.02 -7.12
CA HIS A 110 11.14 13.71 -6.19
C HIS A 110 10.22 12.78 -5.37
N GLN A 111 10.84 11.84 -4.65
CA GLN A 111 10.15 10.71 -4.02
C GLN A 111 9.45 11.11 -2.72
N HIS A 112 8.31 11.78 -2.80
CA HIS A 112 7.44 11.95 -1.65
C HIS A 112 6.36 10.87 -1.61
N THR A 113 6.06 10.39 -0.41
CA THR A 113 4.79 9.72 -0.15
C THR A 113 3.85 10.75 0.46
N GLU A 114 2.68 10.92 -0.13
CA GLU A 114 1.63 11.79 0.40
C GLU A 114 0.43 10.95 0.81
N LEU A 115 0.10 10.99 2.10
CA LEU A 115 -1.14 10.42 2.62
C LEU A 115 -2.00 11.58 3.14
N ARG A 116 -3.25 11.63 2.66
CA ARG A 116 -4.21 12.65 3.03
C ARG A 116 -5.60 12.07 3.30
N ASP A 117 -6.32 12.62 4.28
CA ASP A 117 -7.70 12.25 4.59
C ASP A 117 -7.86 10.75 4.86
N LEU A 118 -6.91 10.14 5.58
CA LEU A 118 -6.78 8.70 5.70
C LEU A 118 -6.95 8.22 7.13
N VAL A 119 -7.72 7.16 7.32
CA VAL A 119 -7.75 6.42 8.57
C VAL A 119 -6.91 5.16 8.42
N VAL A 120 -5.88 5.00 9.25
CA VAL A 120 -5.04 3.81 9.33
C VAL A 120 -5.20 3.18 10.72
N LYS A 121 -5.96 2.08 10.81
CA LYS A 121 -6.35 1.52 12.12
C LYS A 121 -6.32 0.00 12.24
N GLY A 122 -6.01 -0.50 13.43
CA GLY A 122 -6.03 -1.94 13.76
C GLY A 122 -5.10 -2.79 12.89
N ASN A 123 -4.05 -2.18 12.31
CA ASN A 123 -3.10 -2.91 11.49
C ASN A 123 -1.94 -3.43 12.36
N LEU A 124 -1.40 -4.60 12.02
CA LEU A 124 -0.41 -5.29 12.83
C LEU A 124 0.84 -5.68 12.02
N ALA A 125 2.01 -5.37 12.57
CA ALA A 125 3.33 -5.80 12.12
C ALA A 125 4.30 -5.77 13.30
N ALA A 126 5.45 -6.44 13.20
CA ALA A 126 6.52 -6.30 14.20
C ALA A 126 7.02 -4.85 14.27
N GLU A 127 7.16 -4.19 13.12
CA GLU A 127 7.57 -2.80 13.02
C GLU A 127 6.56 -1.98 12.20
N GLY A 128 6.10 -0.85 12.76
CA GLY A 128 5.16 0.05 12.10
C GLY A 128 3.80 -0.62 11.82
N GLY A 129 3.02 -0.90 12.88
CA GLY A 129 1.71 -1.56 12.77
C GLY A 129 0.82 -0.93 11.70
N GLY A 130 0.68 0.40 11.69
CA GLY A 130 -0.01 1.14 10.64
C GLY A 130 0.83 1.39 9.40
N ILE A 131 1.91 2.14 9.58
CA ILE A 131 2.80 2.62 8.51
C ILE A 131 4.23 2.34 8.93
N HIS A 132 5.02 1.78 8.02
CA HIS A 132 6.47 1.67 8.14
C HIS A 132 7.12 2.27 6.89
N ALA A 133 8.08 3.19 7.06
CA ALA A 133 8.76 3.88 5.97
C ALA A 133 10.24 4.06 6.28
N THR A 134 11.15 3.70 5.37
CA THR A 134 12.60 3.65 5.68
C THR A 134 13.50 4.66 4.97
N ALA A 135 13.09 5.34 3.89
CA ALA A 135 13.94 6.38 3.27
C ALA A 135 13.22 7.33 2.28
N SER A 136 11.91 7.54 2.44
CA SER A 136 11.16 8.54 1.65
C SER A 136 10.65 9.66 2.56
N ALA A 137 10.65 10.90 2.07
CA ALA A 137 9.90 11.97 2.74
C ALA A 137 8.42 11.56 2.80
N LEU A 138 7.87 11.50 4.01
CA LEU A 138 6.49 11.09 4.28
C LEU A 138 5.70 12.31 4.72
N PHE A 139 4.75 12.74 3.89
CA PHE A 139 3.85 13.85 4.18
C PHE A 139 2.50 13.28 4.60
N LEU A 140 2.08 13.62 5.81
CA LEU A 140 0.83 13.20 6.41
C LEU A 140 -0.02 14.46 6.66
N SER A 141 -1.25 14.46 6.15
CA SER A 141 -2.22 15.52 6.41
C SER A 141 -3.60 14.90 6.66
N ASP A 142 -4.33 15.38 7.66
CA ASP A 142 -5.68 14.88 7.96
C ASP A 142 -5.71 13.35 8.15
N ILE A 143 -4.78 12.84 8.97
CA ILE A 143 -4.59 11.41 9.21
C ILE A 143 -5.06 11.02 10.61
N VAL A 144 -5.77 9.89 10.69
CA VAL A 144 -6.02 9.19 11.96
C VAL A 144 -5.20 7.90 11.99
N LEU A 145 -4.27 7.79 12.94
CA LEU A 145 -3.52 6.57 13.21
C LEU A 145 -4.00 5.94 14.53
N ALA A 146 -4.54 4.73 14.48
CA ALA A 146 -5.06 4.02 15.65
C ALA A 146 -4.83 2.50 15.54
N ASN A 147 -3.61 2.04 15.81
CA ASN A 147 -3.23 0.62 15.70
C ASN A 147 -3.12 -0.04 17.07
#